data_AF-S3XD76-F1
#
_entry.id   AF-S3XD76-F1
#
_cell.length_a   1.000
_cell.length_b   1.000
_cell.length_c   1.000
_cell.angle_alpha   90.00
_cell.angle_beta   90.00
_cell.angle_gamma   90.00
#
_symmetry.space_group_name_H-M   'P 1'
#
loop_
_entity.id
_entity.type
_entity.pdbx_description
1 polymer ?
#
loop_
_entity_poly.entity_id
_entity_poly.type
_entity_poly.pdbx_seq_one_letter_code
_entity_poly.pdbx_strand_id
1 'polypeptide(L)'
;MNKKLKLRAKQSLQNEAEITDKIVEIALKEAKDLTKNLPLPEALILDIAMFRLKLLLKIEPTELDLILFRDALKMADKFNENGEIVSNSLYGMRKSEFL
;
A
#
# COMPACT_ATOMS: atom_id res chain seq x y z
N MET A 1 -11.96 3.02 -1.79
CA MET A 1 -11.27 2.00 -0.97
C MET A 1 -12.04 0.72 -0.68
N ASN A 2 -12.96 0.60 0.28
CA ASN A 2 -13.56 -0.71 0.68
C ASN A 2 -14.03 -1.57 -0.51
N LYS A 3 -14.85 -0.99 -1.40
CA LYS A 3 -15.34 -1.69 -2.61
C LYS A 3 -14.21 -2.13 -3.56
N LYS A 4 -13.16 -1.32 -3.71
CA LYS A 4 -12.01 -1.63 -4.57
C LYS A 4 -11.15 -2.74 -3.99
N LEU A 5 -10.87 -2.71 -2.68
CA LEU A 5 -10.14 -3.77 -2.01
C LEU A 5 -10.92 -5.09 -2.05
N LYS A 6 -12.23 -5.05 -1.75
CA LYS A 6 -13.11 -6.23 -1.82
C LYS A 6 -13.16 -6.83 -3.22
N LEU A 7 -13.28 -5.99 -4.26
CA LEU A 7 -13.28 -6.43 -5.64
C LEU A 7 -11.94 -7.09 -6.01
N ARG A 8 -10.82 -6.44 -5.71
CA ARG A 8 -9.48 -6.97 -5.96
C ARG A 8 -9.26 -8.29 -5.22
N ALA A 9 -9.67 -8.37 -3.96
CA ALA A 9 -9.54 -9.58 -3.15
C ALA A 9 -10.36 -10.73 -3.72
N LYS A 10 -11.61 -10.50 -4.15
CA LYS A 10 -12.45 -11.53 -4.79
C LYS A 10 -11.89 -12.01 -6.13
N GLN A 11 -11.23 -11.12 -6.88
CA GLN A 11 -10.58 -11.50 -8.15
C GLN A 11 -9.29 -12.29 -7.94
N SER A 12 -8.56 -12.01 -6.84
CA SER A 12 -7.24 -12.61 -6.59
C SER A 12 -7.27 -13.83 -5.66
N LEU A 13 -8.32 -14.00 -4.85
CA LEU A 13 -8.42 -15.06 -3.85
C LEU A 13 -9.60 -15.98 -4.16
N GLN A 14 -9.38 -17.29 -4.00
CA GLN A 14 -10.41 -18.30 -4.25
C GLN A 14 -11.44 -18.43 -3.13
N ASN A 15 -11.19 -17.83 -1.96
CA ASN A 15 -12.04 -17.97 -0.77
C ASN A 15 -12.99 -16.76 -0.60
N GLU A 16 -13.88 -16.56 -1.56
CA GLU A 16 -14.77 -15.38 -1.60
C GLU A 16 -15.70 -15.26 -0.38
N ALA A 17 -16.08 -16.38 0.23
CA ALA A 17 -17.03 -16.42 1.34
C ALA A 17 -16.46 -15.77 2.61
N GLU A 18 -15.15 -15.86 2.81
CA GLU A 18 -14.47 -15.27 3.97
C GLU A 18 -14.16 -13.77 3.79
N ILE A 19 -14.25 -13.24 2.56
CA ILE A 19 -14.04 -11.82 2.24
C ILE A 19 -15.28 -11.01 2.61
N THR A 20 -15.51 -10.89 3.91
CA THR A 20 -16.59 -10.07 4.50
C THR A 20 -16.20 -8.60 4.52
N ASP A 21 -17.19 -7.71 4.52
CA ASP A 21 -16.94 -6.26 4.61
C ASP A 21 -16.17 -5.89 5.89
N LYS A 22 -16.43 -6.59 7.00
CA LYS A 22 -15.75 -6.38 8.28
C LYS A 22 -14.25 -6.65 8.19
N ILE A 23 -13.84 -7.75 7.55
CA ILE A 23 -12.40 -8.08 7.43
C ILE A 23 -11.71 -7.10 6.48
N VAL A 24 -12.37 -6.70 5.40
CA VAL A 24 -11.87 -5.67 4.46
C VAL A 24 -11.66 -4.33 5.18
N GLU A 25 -12.59 -3.94 6.06
CA GLU A 25 -12.47 -2.73 6.88
C GLU A 25 -11.30 -2.81 7.87
N ILE A 26 -11.13 -3.95 8.54
CA ILE A 26 -10.00 -4.17 9.45
C ILE A 26 -8.68 -4.06 8.67
N ALA A 27 -8.56 -4.72 7.52
CA ALA A 27 -7.35 -4.67 6.70
C ALA A 27 -7.01 -3.24 6.25
N LEU A 28 -8.02 -2.45 5.86
CA LEU A 28 -7.82 -1.05 5.47
C LEU A 28 -7.46 -0.16 6.66
N LYS A 29 -8.02 -0.43 7.83
CA LYS A 29 -7.66 0.28 9.06
C LYS A 29 -6.20 0.00 9.42
N GLU A 30 -5.79 -1.27 9.44
CA GLU A 30 -4.40 -1.65 9.71
C GLU A 30 -3.43 -1.03 8.69
N ALA A 31 -3.79 -1.00 7.41
CA ALA A 31 -2.97 -0.36 6.37
C ALA A 31 -2.79 1.15 6.59
N LYS A 32 -3.86 1.84 7.02
CA LYS A 32 -3.81 3.25 7.39
C LYS A 32 -3.00 3.49 8.66
N ASP A 33 -3.14 2.64 9.65
CA ASP A 33 -2.38 2.74 10.90
C ASP A 33 -0.88 2.54 10.65
N LEU A 34 -0.51 1.57 9.78
CA LEU A 34 0.88 1.35 9.35
C LEU A 34 1.47 2.55 8.60
N THR A 35 0.63 3.33 7.93
CA THR A 35 1.04 4.52 7.18
C THR A 35 0.78 5.82 7.94
N LYS A 36 0.52 5.75 9.26
CA LYS A 36 0.26 6.90 10.15
C LYS A 36 -0.86 7.81 9.65
N ASN A 37 -1.83 7.27 8.92
CA ASN A 37 -2.90 8.01 8.27
C ASN A 37 -2.42 9.13 7.32
N LEU A 38 -1.22 9.01 6.76
CA LEU A 38 -0.72 9.95 5.77
C LEU A 38 -1.63 9.96 4.52
N PRO A 39 -1.82 11.11 3.87
CA PRO A 39 -2.57 11.20 2.62
C PRO A 39 -1.75 10.60 1.47
N LEU A 40 -1.78 9.28 1.37
CA LEU A 40 -1.05 8.51 0.37
C LEU A 40 -1.92 8.20 -0.86
N PRO A 41 -1.29 7.98 -2.03
CA PRO A 41 -1.96 7.41 -3.18
C PRO A 41 -2.73 6.12 -2.84
N GLU A 42 -3.97 6.01 -3.36
CA GLU A 42 -4.86 4.88 -3.07
C GLU A 42 -4.22 3.53 -3.41
N ALA A 43 -3.39 3.47 -4.46
CA ALA A 43 -2.68 2.25 -4.87
C ALA A 43 -1.78 1.70 -3.76
N LEU A 44 -0.98 2.55 -3.09
CA LEU A 44 -0.09 2.12 -2.01
C LEU A 44 -0.87 1.55 -0.84
N ILE A 45 -1.95 2.22 -0.45
CA ILE A 45 -2.79 1.77 0.67
C ILE A 45 -3.48 0.44 0.31
N LEU A 46 -3.91 0.26 -0.95
CA LEU A 46 -4.50 -0.99 -1.41
C LEU A 46 -3.51 -2.15 -1.40
N ASP A 47 -2.25 -1.93 -1.76
CA ASP A 47 -1.23 -2.98 -1.77
C ASP A 47 -0.89 -3.42 -0.34
N ILE A 48 -0.78 -2.45 0.59
CA ILE A 48 -0.61 -2.72 2.02
C ILE A 48 -1.84 -3.46 2.57
N ALA A 49 -3.04 -2.98 2.27
CA ALA A 49 -4.27 -3.58 2.77
C ALA A 49 -4.52 -4.98 2.20
N MET A 50 -4.10 -5.26 0.96
CA MET A 50 -4.21 -6.60 0.37
C MET A 50 -3.30 -7.60 1.10
N PHE A 51 -2.08 -7.19 1.45
CA PHE A 51 -1.17 -7.99 2.26
C PHE A 51 -1.77 -8.28 3.65
N ARG A 52 -2.28 -7.25 4.34
CA ARG A 52 -2.95 -7.41 5.65
C ARG A 52 -4.18 -8.31 5.56
N LEU A 53 -4.98 -8.17 4.50
CA LEU A 53 -6.14 -9.01 4.25
C LEU A 53 -5.77 -10.48 4.11
N LYS A 54 -4.70 -10.81 3.37
CA LYS A 54 -4.20 -12.19 3.26
C LYS A 54 -3.83 -12.78 4.63
N LEU A 55 -3.15 -12.02 5.47
CA LEU A 55 -2.80 -12.45 6.84
C LEU A 55 -4.05 -12.68 7.71
N LEU A 56 -5.04 -11.79 7.65
CA LEU A 56 -6.30 -11.94 8.40
C LEU A 56 -7.09 -13.18 7.96
N LEU A 57 -7.04 -13.51 6.66
CA LEU A 57 -7.64 -14.71 6.09
C LEU A 57 -6.78 -15.96 6.27
N LYS A 58 -5.63 -15.87 6.98
CA LYS A 58 -4.67 -16.96 7.17
C LYS A 58 -4.16 -17.57 5.84
N ILE A 59 -4.15 -16.76 4.79
CA ILE A 59 -3.59 -17.11 3.48
C ILE A 59 -2.12 -16.72 3.50
N GLU A 60 -1.25 -17.67 3.19
CA GLU A 60 0.19 -17.42 3.11
C GLU A 60 0.49 -16.40 2.00
N PRO A 61 1.10 -15.25 2.33
CA PRO A 61 1.50 -14.28 1.31
C PRO A 61 2.59 -14.85 0.42
N THR A 62 2.50 -14.58 -0.88
CA THR A 62 3.56 -14.93 -1.82
C THR A 62 4.76 -14.00 -1.66
N GLU A 63 5.90 -14.37 -2.23
CA GLU A 63 7.09 -13.51 -2.27
C GLU A 63 6.80 -12.16 -2.96
N LEU A 64 5.99 -12.17 -4.03
CA LEU A 64 5.56 -10.96 -4.71
C LEU A 64 4.76 -10.03 -3.78
N ASP A 65 3.86 -10.58 -2.96
CA ASP A 65 3.10 -9.79 -2.00
C ASP A 65 4.00 -9.11 -0.96
N LEU A 66 5.05 -9.81 -0.51
CA LEU A 66 6.05 -9.26 0.41
C LEU A 66 6.85 -8.13 -0.22
N ILE A 67 7.24 -8.26 -1.49
CA ILE A 67 7.95 -7.22 -2.24
C ILE A 67 7.05 -5.99 -2.37
N LEU A 68 5.81 -6.15 -2.84
CA LEU A 68 4.86 -5.06 -3.01
C LEU A 68 4.56 -4.35 -1.68
N PHE A 69 4.37 -5.12 -0.60
CA PHE A 69 4.15 -4.57 0.73
C PHE A 69 5.35 -3.73 1.21
N ARG A 70 6.57 -4.25 1.07
CA ARG A 70 7.80 -3.54 1.48
C ARG A 70 8.03 -2.27 0.67
N ASP A 71 7.82 -2.34 -0.64
CA ASP A 71 8.00 -1.20 -1.53
C ASP A 71 6.94 -0.14 -1.29
N ALA A 72 5.69 -0.55 -1.01
CA ALA A 72 4.63 0.38 -0.63
C ALA A 72 4.94 1.12 0.67
N LEU A 73 5.48 0.44 1.69
CA LEU A 73 5.92 1.08 2.94
C LEU A 73 7.09 2.05 2.72
N LYS A 74 8.13 1.62 1.98
CA LYS A 74 9.27 2.50 1.65
C LYS A 74 8.84 3.72 0.85
N MET A 75 7.84 3.58 -0.01
CA MET A 75 7.30 4.69 -0.78
C MET A 75 6.45 5.60 0.12
N ALA A 76 5.64 5.04 1.02
CA ALA A 76 4.87 5.79 2.00
C ALA A 76 5.75 6.70 2.88
N ASP A 77 6.92 6.21 3.30
CA ASP A 77 7.89 6.99 4.10
C ASP A 77 8.43 8.25 3.39
N LYS A 78 8.27 8.35 2.06
CA LYS A 78 8.69 9.52 1.28
C LYS A 78 7.65 10.63 1.27
N PHE A 79 6.43 10.38 1.76
CA PHE A 79 5.36 11.37 1.77
C PHE A 79 5.35 12.16 3.07
N ASN A 80 5.11 13.47 2.97
CA ASN A 80 4.82 14.30 4.13
C ASN A 80 3.32 14.27 4.50
N GLU A 81 2.97 14.99 5.55
CA GLU A 81 1.59 15.17 6.04
C GLU A 81 0.65 15.83 5.00
N ASN A 82 1.20 16.49 3.98
CA ASN A 82 0.45 17.10 2.89
C ASN A 82 0.25 16.16 1.69
N GLY A 83 0.86 14.98 1.69
CA GLY A 83 0.78 14.02 0.59
C GLY A 83 1.73 14.32 -0.56
N GLU A 84 2.77 15.11 -0.30
CA GLU A 84 3.81 15.46 -1.25
C GLU A 84 5.04 14.59 -1.03
N ILE A 85 5.71 14.24 -2.13
CA ILE A 85 6.95 13.48 -2.07
C ILE A 85 8.07 14.43 -1.61
N VAL A 86 8.62 14.16 -0.43
CA VAL A 86 9.79 14.85 0.08
C VAL A 86 11.01 14.27 -0.64
N SER A 87 11.33 14.83 -1.80
CA SER A 87 12.54 14.45 -2.52
C SER A 87 13.76 15.05 -1.82
N ASN A 88 14.57 14.21 -1.17
CA ASN A 88 15.95 14.59 -0.80
C ASN A 88 16.90 14.67 -2.01
N SER A 89 16.40 14.71 -3.25
CA SER A 89 17.22 14.94 -4.45
C SER A 89 17.58 16.41 -4.59
N LEU A 90 18.28 16.96 -3.60
CA LEU A 90 18.96 18.26 -3.66
C LEU A 90 20.47 18.11 -3.95
N TYR A 91 20.99 16.88 -4.08
CA TYR A 91 22.37 16.65 -4.49
C TYR A 91 22.43 16.03 -5.89
N GLY A 92 22.70 16.88 -6.90
CA GLY A 92 23.32 16.41 -8.14
C GLY A 92 22.55 16.63 -9.43
N MET A 93 21.72 17.66 -9.58
CA MET A 93 21.49 18.20 -10.93
C MET A 93 22.80 18.85 -11.38
N ARG A 94 23.69 18.11 -12.05
CA ARG A 94 24.80 18.73 -12.78
C ARG A 94 24.17 19.65 -13.82
N LYS A 95 24.33 20.97 -13.63
CA LYS A 95 24.13 21.90 -14.74
C LYS A 95 25.13 21.48 -15.81
N SER A 96 24.61 21.10 -16.97
CA SER A 96 25.41 20.88 -18.16
C SER A 96 25.98 22.23 -18.60
N GLU A 97 27.21 22.55 -18.16
CA GLU A 97 28.00 23.62 -18.75
C GLU A 97 28.63 23.10 -20.05
N PHE A 98 27.82 23.06 -21.11
CA PHE A 98 28.35 23.14 -22.47
C PHE A 98 27.91 24.49 -23.02
N LEU A 99 28.81 25.46 -22.87
CA LEU A 99 28.88 26.70 -23.66
C LEU A 99 30.03 26.54 -24.66
#